data_AF-A0A4T0ACD2-F1
#
_entry.id   AF-A0A4T0ACD2-F1
#
_cell.length_a   1.000
_cell.length_b   1.000
_cell.length_c   1.000
_cell.angle_alpha   90.00
_cell.angle_beta   90.00
_cell.angle_gamma   90.00
#
_symmetry.space_group_name_H-M   'P 1'
#
loop_
_entity.id
_entity.type
_entity.pdbx_description
1 polymer ?
#
loop_
_entity_poly.entity_id
_entity_poly.type
_entity_poly.pdbx_seq_one_letter_code
_entity_poly.pdbx_strand_id
1 'polypeptide(L)'
;DQKTICEWENAKPRDVDLKAYNSTAPENIRILFPENVPKFAPTLNPSLPPTAYRISHGSELLMLGQRSHWMFVKDSTDTSTLYAMQAIWMDDAPITEAVLRRAGEFLPAAGAVTVTINKVPGGGAYWLKLQNPRVGMCLELPDRASKSKNWSPRRFSYGHRRFVWKDTSAGKMFSKFQWDALYETSREWPKQGSKTGKKEDEVVGERLCWGVNHGGTHANHTIYIAGGVDQHFREHMLASQLARYLCKTYPSAKEPSKTTAAAGVVGMLSVGASLFL
;
A
#
# COMPACT_ATOMS: atom_id res chain seq x y z
N ASP A 1 10.69 -6.43 9.06
CA ASP A 1 11.88 -6.72 9.86
C ASP A 1 12.98 -5.70 9.54
N GLN A 2 13.52 -5.02 10.56
CA GLN A 2 14.61 -4.05 10.44
C GLN A 2 15.88 -4.70 9.88
N LYS A 3 16.05 -5.99 10.15
CA LYS A 3 17.09 -6.83 9.53
C LYS A 3 16.94 -6.85 8.01
N THR A 4 15.74 -7.03 7.47
CA THR A 4 15.52 -7.03 6.01
C THR A 4 15.79 -5.68 5.36
N ILE A 5 15.43 -4.57 6.02
CA ILE A 5 15.73 -3.22 5.50
C ILE A 5 17.24 -2.97 5.55
N CYS A 6 17.89 -3.29 6.67
CA CYS A 6 19.34 -3.17 6.78
C CYS A 6 20.06 -4.11 5.81
N GLU A 7 19.63 -5.36 5.65
CA GLU A 7 20.18 -6.31 4.68
C GLU A 7 20.00 -5.82 3.26
N TRP A 8 18.84 -5.27 2.90
CA TRP A 8 18.62 -4.67 1.58
C TRP A 8 19.47 -3.43 1.35
N GLU A 9 19.58 -2.54 2.34
CA GLU A 9 20.46 -1.36 2.27
C GLU A 9 21.95 -1.74 2.25
N ASN A 10 22.33 -2.81 2.96
CA ASN A 10 23.70 -3.33 3.06
C ASN A 10 24.11 -4.16 1.84
N ALA A 11 23.17 -4.82 1.17
CA ALA A 11 23.37 -5.56 -0.07
C ALA A 11 23.47 -4.64 -1.29
N LYS A 12 23.11 -3.35 -1.15
CA LYS A 12 23.46 -2.37 -2.18
C LYS A 12 24.97 -2.23 -2.20
N PRO A 13 25.60 -2.28 -3.38
CA PRO A 13 27.04 -2.10 -3.48
C PRO A 13 27.41 -0.73 -2.92
N ARG A 14 28.25 -0.70 -1.88
CA ARG A 14 28.59 0.53 -1.15
C ARG A 14 29.62 1.41 -1.86
N ASP A 15 30.38 0.80 -2.78
CA ASP A 15 31.47 1.44 -3.52
C ASP A 15 31.36 1.30 -5.04
N VAL A 16 30.21 0.82 -5.55
CA VAL A 16 29.96 0.84 -6.99
C VAL A 16 29.32 2.17 -7.30
N ASP A 17 30.01 2.99 -8.09
CA ASP A 17 29.33 4.09 -8.78
C ASP A 17 28.28 3.46 -9.69
N LEU A 18 27.03 3.39 -9.20
CA LEU A 18 25.90 2.80 -9.91
C LEU A 18 25.71 3.46 -11.28
N LYS A 19 26.12 4.73 -11.45
CA LYS A 19 26.12 5.34 -12.79
C LYS A 19 27.21 4.75 -13.68
N ALA A 20 28.43 4.56 -13.17
CA ALA A 20 29.52 3.93 -13.92
C ALA A 20 29.25 2.44 -14.21
N TYR A 21 28.62 1.73 -13.28
CA TYR A 21 28.20 0.34 -13.50
C TYR A 21 27.06 0.24 -14.51
N ASN A 22 26.06 1.12 -14.43
CA ASN A 22 24.98 1.14 -15.41
C ASN A 22 25.43 1.64 -16.79
N SER A 23 26.50 2.45 -16.87
CA SER A 23 27.05 2.90 -18.16
C SER A 23 27.95 1.86 -18.83
N THR A 24 28.52 0.93 -18.06
CA THR A 24 29.40 -0.15 -18.55
C THR A 24 28.69 -1.50 -18.70
N ALA A 25 27.46 -1.64 -18.20
CA ALA A 25 26.66 -2.85 -18.37
C ALA A 25 26.39 -3.14 -19.87
N PRO A 26 26.40 -4.42 -20.29
CA PRO A 26 25.96 -4.81 -21.63
C PRO A 26 24.57 -4.29 -21.97
N GLU A 27 24.31 -3.95 -23.24
CA GLU A 27 23.06 -3.33 -23.68
C GLU A 27 21.80 -4.15 -23.30
N ASN A 28 21.91 -5.48 -23.38
CA ASN A 28 20.85 -6.42 -22.97
C ASN A 28 20.56 -6.41 -21.46
N ILE A 29 21.47 -5.89 -20.64
CA ILE A 29 21.26 -5.65 -19.21
C ILE A 29 20.72 -4.24 -18.98
N ARG A 30 21.22 -3.25 -19.74
CA ARG A 30 20.80 -1.85 -19.62
C ARG A 30 19.31 -1.68 -19.87
N ILE A 31 18.72 -2.42 -20.82
CA ILE A 31 17.27 -2.37 -21.08
C ILE A 31 16.41 -2.76 -19.87
N LEU A 32 16.97 -3.54 -18.93
CA LEU A 32 16.28 -3.97 -17.71
C LEU A 32 16.38 -2.93 -16.58
N PHE A 33 17.15 -1.86 -16.75
CA PHE A 33 17.26 -0.81 -15.74
C PHE A 33 15.95 -0.01 -15.63
N PRO A 34 15.52 0.39 -14.42
CA PRO A 34 14.27 1.12 -14.21
C PRO A 34 14.09 2.39 -15.05
N GLU A 35 15.20 3.06 -15.37
CA GLU A 35 15.24 4.23 -16.27
C GLU A 35 14.86 3.89 -17.71
N ASN A 36 15.16 2.67 -18.17
CA ASN A 36 14.99 2.22 -19.56
C ASN A 36 13.71 1.38 -19.76
N VAL A 37 13.09 0.91 -18.67
CA VAL A 37 11.76 0.27 -18.74
C VAL A 37 10.72 1.31 -19.18
N PRO A 38 9.96 1.05 -20.27
CA PRO A 38 8.91 1.94 -20.73
C PRO A 38 7.90 2.23 -19.63
N LYS A 39 7.52 3.50 -19.52
CA LYS A 39 6.57 3.97 -18.52
C LYS A 39 5.20 3.37 -18.77
N PHE A 40 4.53 2.99 -17.70
CA PHE A 40 3.22 2.33 -17.72
C PHE A 40 2.07 3.31 -17.94
N ALA A 41 2.03 4.40 -17.18
CA ALA A 41 0.92 5.33 -17.19
C ALA A 41 0.66 5.92 -18.60
N PRO A 42 1.68 6.29 -19.39
CA PRO A 42 1.47 6.76 -20.76
C PRO A 42 1.04 5.69 -21.76
N THR A 43 1.22 4.40 -21.46
CA THR A 43 0.83 3.31 -22.38
C THR A 43 -0.60 2.82 -22.14
N LEU A 44 -1.25 3.28 -21.07
CA LEU A 44 -2.67 3.02 -20.83
C LEU A 44 -3.51 3.73 -21.90
N ASN A 45 -4.50 3.02 -22.44
CA ASN A 45 -5.43 3.62 -23.40
C ASN A 45 -6.30 4.68 -22.68
N PRO A 46 -6.16 5.98 -23.00
CA PRO A 46 -6.86 7.05 -22.30
C PRO A 46 -8.38 7.04 -22.59
N SER A 47 -8.82 6.34 -23.64
CA SER A 47 -10.24 6.19 -23.96
C SER A 47 -10.96 5.18 -23.06
N LEU A 48 -10.23 4.35 -22.30
CA LEU A 48 -10.84 3.43 -21.35
C LEU A 48 -11.23 4.18 -20.07
N PRO A 49 -12.51 4.14 -19.67
CA PRO A 49 -12.94 4.83 -18.46
C PRO A 49 -12.27 4.20 -17.22
N PRO A 50 -12.01 4.99 -16.16
CA PRO A 50 -11.56 4.46 -14.89
C PRO A 50 -12.55 3.46 -14.32
N THR A 51 -12.04 2.36 -13.75
CA THR A 51 -12.89 1.43 -12.98
C THR A 51 -13.19 2.04 -11.62
N ALA A 52 -14.48 2.16 -11.28
CA ALA A 52 -14.94 2.66 -10.00
C ALA A 52 -15.30 1.51 -9.07
N TYR A 53 -14.77 1.55 -7.84
CA TYR A 53 -15.05 0.59 -6.78
C TYR A 53 -15.74 1.27 -5.61
N ARG A 54 -16.90 0.76 -5.21
CA ARG A 54 -17.61 1.21 -4.02
C ARG A 54 -17.06 0.50 -2.80
N ILE A 55 -16.70 1.27 -1.77
CA ILE A 55 -16.13 0.75 -0.54
C ILE A 55 -17.17 0.85 0.56
N SER A 56 -17.52 -0.29 1.14
CA SER A 56 -18.38 -0.39 2.32
C SER A 56 -17.63 -1.07 3.47
N HIS A 57 -17.98 -0.70 4.70
CA HIS A 57 -17.37 -1.22 5.92
C HIS A 57 -18.33 -2.16 6.65
N GLY A 58 -17.82 -3.27 7.15
CA GLY A 58 -18.48 -4.14 8.12
C GLY A 58 -17.52 -4.46 9.27
N SER A 59 -18.07 -4.80 10.43
CA SER A 59 -17.23 -5.27 11.54
C SER A 59 -17.97 -6.21 12.47
N GLU A 60 -17.22 -7.14 13.04
CA GLU A 60 -17.74 -8.20 13.90
C GLU A 60 -16.88 -8.34 15.14
N LEU A 61 -17.52 -8.51 16.29
CA LEU A 61 -16.84 -8.77 17.55
C LEU A 61 -16.33 -10.22 17.55
N LEU A 62 -15.02 -10.42 17.65
CA LEU A 62 -14.44 -11.77 17.75
C LEU A 62 -14.41 -12.23 19.21
N MET A 63 -13.95 -11.35 20.09
CA MET A 63 -13.92 -11.53 21.54
C MET A 63 -13.86 -10.16 22.21
N LEU A 64 -13.98 -10.11 23.54
CA LEU A 64 -13.91 -8.85 24.28
C LEU A 64 -12.60 -8.12 23.97
N GLY A 65 -12.69 -6.87 23.47
CA GLY A 65 -11.53 -6.04 23.10
C GLY A 65 -10.91 -6.34 21.72
N GLN A 66 -11.49 -7.27 20.93
CA GLN A 66 -11.00 -7.62 19.59
C GLN A 66 -12.12 -7.66 18.56
N ARG A 67 -11.92 -6.95 17.44
CA ARG A 67 -12.92 -6.81 16.37
C ARG A 67 -12.31 -7.10 15.00
N SER A 68 -12.98 -7.92 14.20
CA SER A 68 -12.64 -8.10 12.78
C SER A 68 -13.27 -6.95 11.98
N HIS A 69 -12.46 -6.17 11.29
CA HIS A 69 -12.91 -5.13 10.37
C HIS A 69 -12.79 -5.64 8.94
N TRP A 70 -13.88 -5.44 8.18
CA TRP A 70 -14.00 -5.84 6.79
C TRP A 70 -14.25 -4.60 5.92
N MET A 71 -13.44 -4.45 4.89
CA MET A 71 -13.65 -3.48 3.83
C MET A 71 -14.05 -4.24 2.57
N PHE A 72 -15.32 -4.12 2.19
CA PHE A 72 -15.85 -4.75 0.99
C PHE A 72 -15.67 -3.79 -0.18
N VAL A 73 -15.03 -4.28 -1.23
CA VAL A 73 -14.79 -3.59 -2.50
C VAL A 73 -15.79 -4.13 -3.49
N LYS A 74 -16.76 -3.30 -3.85
CA LYS A 74 -17.85 -3.66 -4.76
C LYS A 74 -17.67 -2.99 -6.11
N ASP A 75 -18.41 -3.50 -7.10
CA ASP A 75 -18.59 -2.87 -8.39
C ASP A 75 -19.19 -1.45 -8.29
N SER A 76 -19.21 -0.74 -9.41
CA SER A 76 -19.71 0.64 -9.48
C SER A 76 -21.21 0.77 -9.14
N THR A 77 -21.96 -0.31 -9.33
CA THR A 77 -23.40 -0.45 -9.06
C THR A 77 -23.72 -0.81 -7.61
N ASP A 78 -22.71 -1.06 -6.77
CA ASP A 78 -22.85 -1.45 -5.35
C ASP A 78 -23.58 -2.79 -5.15
N THR A 79 -23.66 -3.61 -6.20
CA THR A 79 -24.43 -4.87 -6.24
C THR A 79 -23.57 -6.09 -5.98
N SER A 80 -22.33 -6.10 -6.47
CA SER A 80 -21.46 -7.27 -6.40
C SER A 80 -20.19 -6.96 -5.62
N THR A 81 -19.92 -7.74 -4.57
CA THR A 81 -18.61 -7.69 -3.89
C THR A 81 -17.57 -8.39 -4.75
N LEU A 82 -16.53 -7.65 -5.12
CA LEU A 82 -15.42 -8.15 -5.94
C LEU A 82 -14.23 -8.57 -5.05
N TYR A 83 -13.96 -7.79 -4.01
CA TYR A 83 -12.90 -8.07 -3.05
C TYR A 83 -13.35 -7.78 -1.62
N ALA A 84 -12.68 -8.40 -0.65
CA ALA A 84 -12.83 -8.10 0.76
C ALA A 84 -11.45 -8.01 1.42
N MET A 85 -11.15 -6.89 2.07
CA MET A 85 -10.00 -6.76 2.94
C MET A 85 -10.42 -6.99 4.39
N GLN A 86 -9.72 -7.89 5.07
CA GLN A 86 -9.89 -8.17 6.48
C GLN A 86 -8.69 -7.65 7.27
N ALA A 87 -8.95 -7.05 8.43
CA ALA A 87 -7.94 -6.80 9.44
C ALA A 87 -8.52 -7.05 10.83
N ILE A 88 -7.69 -7.54 11.75
CA ILE A 88 -8.05 -7.67 13.15
C ILE A 88 -7.58 -6.42 13.88
N TRP A 89 -8.50 -5.75 14.56
CA TRP A 89 -8.23 -4.62 15.43
C TRP A 89 -8.41 -5.03 16.89
N MET A 90 -7.57 -4.47 17.76
CA MET A 90 -7.58 -4.67 19.20
C MET A 90 -7.48 -3.31 19.89
N ASP A 91 -8.10 -3.15 21.06
CA ASP A 91 -8.07 -1.88 21.81
C ASP A 91 -6.64 -1.44 22.18
N ASP A 92 -5.77 -2.40 22.49
CA ASP A 92 -4.45 -2.20 23.08
C ASP A 92 -3.27 -2.51 22.15
N ALA A 93 -3.54 -2.93 20.92
CA ALA A 93 -2.51 -3.24 19.93
C ALA A 93 -2.86 -2.71 18.53
N PRO A 94 -1.88 -2.17 17.78
CA PRO A 94 -2.13 -1.68 16.43
C PRO A 94 -2.41 -2.82 15.46
N ILE A 95 -3.12 -2.50 14.37
CA ILE A 95 -3.26 -3.39 13.23
C ILE A 95 -1.86 -3.60 12.60
N THR A 96 -1.40 -4.85 12.60
CA THR A 96 -0.09 -5.25 12.04
C THR A 96 -0.22 -6.03 10.73
N GLU A 97 -1.42 -6.51 10.41
CA GLU A 97 -1.69 -7.30 9.21
C GLU A 97 -3.10 -7.03 8.67
N ALA A 98 -3.22 -7.03 7.34
CA ALA A 98 -4.48 -7.05 6.63
C ALA A 98 -4.37 -7.98 5.41
N VAL A 99 -5.48 -8.61 5.00
CA VAL A 99 -5.49 -9.53 3.86
C VAL A 99 -6.63 -9.16 2.92
N LEU A 100 -6.29 -8.81 1.67
CA LEU A 100 -7.25 -8.61 0.59
C LEU A 100 -7.50 -9.92 -0.16
N ARG A 101 -8.76 -10.32 -0.30
CA ARG A 101 -9.18 -11.53 -1.01
C ARG A 101 -10.16 -11.17 -2.11
N ARG A 102 -10.17 -11.96 -3.20
CA ARG A 102 -11.25 -11.93 -4.19
C ARG A 102 -12.47 -12.63 -3.61
N ALA A 103 -13.67 -12.19 -3.96
CA ALA A 103 -14.91 -12.78 -3.46
C ALA A 103 -15.03 -14.28 -3.77
N GLY A 104 -14.53 -14.74 -4.94
CA GLY A 104 -14.56 -16.14 -5.35
C GLY A 104 -13.39 -17.01 -4.85
N GLU A 105 -12.42 -16.45 -4.12
CA GLU A 105 -11.21 -17.16 -3.68
C GLU A 105 -11.07 -17.16 -2.15
N PHE A 106 -12.17 -17.44 -1.45
CA PHE A 106 -12.19 -17.41 0.00
C PHE A 106 -11.36 -18.56 0.62
N LEU A 107 -11.30 -19.74 -0.03
CA LEU A 107 -10.47 -20.88 0.37
C LEU A 107 -10.03 -21.75 -0.83
N PRO A 108 -8.76 -22.22 -0.89
CA PRO A 108 -7.59 -21.71 -0.17
C PRO A 108 -7.13 -20.38 -0.80
N ALA A 109 -6.56 -19.47 0.00
CA ALA A 109 -6.20 -18.09 -0.32
C ALA A 109 -5.12 -17.89 -1.42
N ALA A 110 -5.22 -18.61 -2.53
CA ALA A 110 -4.20 -18.72 -3.58
C ALA A 110 -3.91 -17.40 -4.30
N GLY A 111 -4.87 -16.46 -4.32
CA GLY A 111 -4.69 -15.12 -4.88
C GLY A 111 -4.75 -13.98 -3.86
N ALA A 112 -4.72 -14.27 -2.55
CA ALA A 112 -4.83 -13.23 -1.54
C ALA A 112 -3.58 -12.33 -1.51
N VAL A 113 -3.81 -11.02 -1.31
CA VAL A 113 -2.72 -10.06 -1.08
C VAL A 113 -2.61 -9.80 0.41
N THR A 114 -1.54 -10.29 1.02
CA THR A 114 -1.24 -10.03 2.43
C THR A 114 -0.47 -8.72 2.54
N VAL A 115 -0.92 -7.85 3.44
CA VAL A 115 -0.30 -6.57 3.77
C VAL A 115 0.20 -6.64 5.20
N THR A 116 1.51 -6.68 5.39
CA THR A 116 2.13 -6.49 6.70
C THR A 116 2.38 -5.01 6.93
N ILE A 117 1.86 -4.49 8.04
CA ILE A 117 1.94 -3.09 8.43
C ILE A 117 2.99 -2.97 9.53
N ASN A 118 4.04 -2.21 9.26
CA ASN A 118 5.19 -2.11 10.15
C ASN A 118 5.46 -0.66 10.53
N LYS A 119 5.67 -0.39 11.82
CA LYS A 119 6.16 0.90 12.29
C LYS A 119 7.68 0.98 12.11
N VAL A 120 8.20 2.12 11.69
CA VAL A 120 9.64 2.35 11.60
C VAL A 120 10.22 2.48 13.02
N PRO A 121 11.22 1.65 13.40
CA PRO A 121 11.86 1.74 14.71
C PRO A 121 12.48 3.12 14.95
N GLY A 122 12.23 3.71 16.12
CA GLY A 122 12.74 5.05 16.47
C GLY A 122 12.04 6.21 15.75
N GLY A 123 10.98 5.94 14.97
CA GLY A 123 10.15 6.95 14.30
C GLY A 123 8.65 6.70 14.48
N GLY A 124 7.83 7.61 13.95
CA GLY A 124 6.36 7.47 13.91
C GLY A 124 5.82 7.02 12.55
N ALA A 125 6.69 6.81 11.56
CA ALA A 125 6.31 6.43 10.21
C ALA A 125 5.93 4.95 10.13
N TYR A 126 5.15 4.60 9.11
CA TYR A 126 4.80 3.23 8.77
C TYR A 126 5.31 2.86 7.38
N TRP A 127 5.63 1.59 7.18
CA TRP A 127 5.92 0.99 5.88
C TRP A 127 5.08 -0.27 5.70
N LEU A 128 4.79 -0.61 4.44
CA LEU A 128 3.98 -1.76 4.08
C LEU A 128 4.83 -2.80 3.36
N LYS A 129 4.62 -4.07 3.72
CA LYS A 129 5.06 -5.21 2.91
C LYS A 129 3.80 -5.80 2.28
N LEU A 130 3.67 -5.70 0.96
CA LEU A 130 2.59 -6.34 0.22
C LEU A 130 3.14 -7.62 -0.41
N GLN A 131 2.50 -8.74 -0.13
CA GLN A 131 2.87 -10.04 -0.68
C GLN A 131 1.71 -10.58 -1.50
N ASN A 132 1.95 -10.74 -2.80
CA ASN A 132 1.02 -11.34 -3.74
C ASN A 132 1.65 -12.64 -4.28
N PRO A 133 0.98 -13.81 -4.19
CA PRO A 133 1.53 -15.09 -4.65
C PRO A 133 1.98 -15.13 -6.11
N ARG A 134 1.41 -14.27 -6.98
CA ARG A 134 1.69 -14.25 -8.42
C ARG A 134 2.69 -13.18 -8.85
N VAL A 135 2.86 -12.13 -8.04
CA VAL A 135 3.76 -10.99 -8.34
C VAL A 135 5.00 -10.98 -7.46
N GLY A 136 4.93 -11.62 -6.30
CA GLY A 136 5.97 -11.59 -5.27
C GLY A 136 5.75 -10.46 -4.26
N MET A 137 6.85 -10.01 -3.67
CA MET A 137 6.87 -9.03 -2.59
C MET A 137 7.12 -7.62 -3.12
N CYS A 138 6.36 -6.66 -2.62
CA CYS A 138 6.56 -5.23 -2.84
C CYS A 138 6.66 -4.50 -1.49
N LEU A 139 7.60 -3.57 -1.37
CA LEU A 139 7.79 -2.75 -0.19
C LEU A 139 7.35 -1.32 -0.48
N GLU A 140 6.38 -0.82 0.29
CA GLU A 140 6.05 0.61 0.30
C GLU A 140 6.72 1.30 1.48
N LEU A 141 7.67 2.16 1.16
CA LEU A 141 8.49 2.85 2.14
C LEU A 141 8.03 4.29 2.33
N PRO A 142 8.09 4.83 3.56
CA PRO A 142 7.76 6.22 3.81
C PRO A 142 8.87 7.16 3.39
N ASP A 143 8.48 8.38 2.99
CA ASP A 143 9.41 9.51 3.03
C ASP A 143 9.55 9.95 4.50
N ARG A 144 10.74 10.40 4.90
CA ARG A 144 11.00 10.89 6.27
C ARG A 144 10.77 9.84 7.38
N ALA A 145 11.21 8.60 7.14
CA ALA A 145 11.03 7.46 8.05
C ALA A 145 11.33 7.77 9.53
N SER A 146 12.38 8.54 9.82
CA SER A 146 12.81 8.90 11.18
C SER A 146 12.12 10.11 11.80
N LYS A 147 11.31 10.88 11.04
CA LYS A 147 10.74 12.16 11.48
C LYS A 147 9.25 12.33 11.24
N SER A 148 8.63 11.45 10.45
CA SER A 148 7.17 11.48 10.27
C SER A 148 6.48 10.94 11.53
N LYS A 149 5.51 11.68 12.04
CA LYS A 149 4.57 11.22 13.10
C LYS A 149 3.29 10.61 12.52
N ASN A 150 3.15 10.64 11.19
CA ASN A 150 1.90 10.28 10.51
C ASN A 150 2.11 9.02 9.66
N TRP A 151 0.99 8.32 9.41
CA TRP A 151 0.90 7.29 8.39
C TRP A 151 1.45 7.81 7.06
N SER A 152 2.54 7.21 6.59
CA SER A 152 3.37 7.78 5.53
C SER A 152 4.03 6.79 4.57
N PRO A 153 3.66 5.49 4.43
CA PRO A 153 4.17 4.71 3.30
C PRO A 153 3.89 5.50 2.02
N ARG A 154 4.84 5.61 1.10
CA ARG A 154 4.72 6.63 0.04
C ARG A 154 5.24 6.16 -1.29
N ARG A 155 6.37 5.46 -1.31
CA ARG A 155 7.07 5.08 -2.54
C ARG A 155 7.24 3.58 -2.60
N PHE A 156 7.11 3.03 -3.79
CA PHE A 156 7.37 1.64 -4.04
C PHE A 156 7.77 1.40 -5.48
N SER A 157 8.31 0.21 -5.73
CA SER A 157 8.60 -0.28 -7.08
C SER A 157 7.72 -1.48 -7.39
N TYR A 158 7.15 -1.50 -8.59
CA TYR A 158 6.32 -2.60 -9.08
C TYR A 158 6.65 -2.83 -10.55
N GLY A 159 6.99 -4.07 -10.93
CA GLY A 159 7.42 -4.39 -12.31
C GLY A 159 8.57 -3.52 -12.81
N HIS A 160 9.58 -3.27 -11.95
CA HIS A 160 10.73 -2.38 -12.22
C HIS A 160 10.39 -0.89 -12.49
N ARG A 161 9.13 -0.48 -12.31
CA ARG A 161 8.69 0.91 -12.38
C ARG A 161 8.54 1.51 -10.99
N ARG A 162 8.58 2.84 -10.88
CA ARG A 162 8.55 3.57 -9.61
C ARG A 162 7.27 4.36 -9.45
N PHE A 163 6.64 4.22 -8.29
CA PHE A 163 5.37 4.87 -8.01
C PHE A 163 5.42 5.66 -6.71
N VAL A 164 4.57 6.69 -6.65
CA VAL A 164 4.45 7.56 -5.47
C VAL A 164 2.99 7.86 -5.15
N TRP A 165 2.62 7.68 -3.90
CA TRP A 165 1.37 8.19 -3.34
C TRP A 165 1.54 9.68 -3.03
N LYS A 166 0.70 10.52 -3.62
CA LYS A 166 0.64 11.96 -3.38
C LYS A 166 -0.62 12.30 -2.62
N ASP A 167 -0.43 13.05 -1.55
CA ASP A 167 -1.52 13.60 -0.75
C ASP A 167 -2.34 14.58 -1.59
N THR A 168 -3.66 14.35 -1.67
CA THR A 168 -4.61 15.19 -2.40
C THR A 168 -5.14 16.37 -1.56
N SER A 169 -4.80 16.43 -0.27
CA SER A 169 -5.36 17.36 0.71
C SER A 169 -4.72 18.76 0.75
N ALA A 170 -3.89 19.12 -0.24
CA ALA A 170 -3.11 20.35 -0.32
C ALA A 170 -3.76 21.55 0.41
N GLY A 171 -3.32 21.82 1.65
CA GLY A 171 -3.65 23.03 2.40
C GLY A 171 -4.82 22.97 3.39
N LYS A 172 -5.51 21.83 3.60
CA LYS A 172 -6.62 21.79 4.58
C LYS A 172 -6.15 21.35 5.97
N MET A 173 -6.07 22.33 6.87
CA MET A 173 -5.55 22.21 8.25
C MET A 173 -6.38 21.29 9.18
N PHE A 174 -7.62 21.00 8.79
CA PHE A 174 -8.49 20.05 9.49
C PHE A 174 -9.20 19.19 8.46
N SER A 175 -8.78 17.95 8.26
CA SER A 175 -9.53 17.06 7.38
C SER A 175 -9.64 15.64 7.93
N LYS A 176 -10.88 15.13 7.87
CA LYS A 176 -11.21 13.70 7.88
C LYS A 176 -10.31 12.97 6.89
N PHE A 177 -10.07 11.67 7.09
CA PHE A 177 -9.27 10.81 6.21
C PHE A 177 -9.45 11.18 4.73
N GLN A 178 -8.35 11.36 3.99
CA GLN A 178 -8.34 11.59 2.55
C GLN A 178 -7.58 10.47 1.86
N TRP A 179 -8.04 10.10 0.67
CA TRP A 179 -7.36 9.16 -0.20
C TRP A 179 -6.18 9.85 -0.88
N ASP A 180 -5.02 9.21 -0.83
CA ASP A 180 -3.87 9.61 -1.65
C ASP A 180 -4.15 9.27 -3.12
N ALA A 181 -3.48 9.96 -4.05
CA ALA A 181 -3.49 9.61 -5.46
C ALA A 181 -2.16 8.98 -5.85
N LEU A 182 -2.20 7.87 -6.59
CA LEU A 182 -1.03 7.16 -7.09
C LEU A 182 -0.59 7.72 -8.44
N TYR A 183 0.71 7.92 -8.59
CA TYR A 183 1.33 8.32 -9.84
C TYR A 183 2.56 7.45 -10.14
N GLU A 184 2.85 7.24 -11.42
CA GLU A 184 4.16 6.76 -11.84
C GLU A 184 5.17 7.91 -11.86
N THR A 185 6.44 7.60 -11.61
CA THR A 185 7.53 8.57 -11.60
C THR A 185 8.68 8.16 -12.51
N SER A 186 9.21 9.12 -13.27
CA SER A 186 10.43 8.93 -14.08
C SER A 186 11.67 9.02 -13.23
N ARG A 187 11.72 9.97 -12.29
CA ARG A 187 12.89 10.30 -11.49
C ARG A 187 12.49 10.70 -10.07
N GLU A 188 13.39 10.43 -9.12
CA GLU A 188 13.32 10.92 -7.74
C GLU A 188 14.67 11.53 -7.33
N TRP A 189 14.63 12.57 -6.49
CA TRP A 189 15.83 13.20 -5.92
C TRP A 189 15.56 13.72 -4.51
N PRO A 190 16.58 13.88 -3.65
CA PRO A 190 16.40 14.54 -2.35
C PRO A 190 15.92 15.98 -2.53
N LYS A 191 14.92 16.40 -1.77
CA LYS A 191 14.46 17.80 -1.77
C LYS A 191 15.57 18.70 -1.25
N GLN A 192 15.93 19.73 -2.03
CA GLN A 192 16.95 20.69 -1.64
C GLN A 192 16.60 21.36 -0.29
N GLY A 193 17.58 21.45 0.61
CA GLY A 193 17.41 22.00 1.96
C GLY A 193 16.65 21.09 2.95
N SER A 194 16.22 19.89 2.55
CA SER A 194 15.49 18.99 3.45
C SER A 194 16.41 18.26 4.42
N LYS A 195 16.33 18.61 5.71
CA LYS A 195 16.95 17.85 6.83
C LYS A 195 16.13 16.61 7.26
N THR A 196 15.08 16.27 6.51
CA THR A 196 14.10 15.23 6.91
C THR A 196 14.10 14.02 5.99
N GLY A 197 14.94 14.01 4.94
CA GLY A 197 14.93 12.94 3.93
C GLY A 197 13.69 12.99 3.04
N LYS A 198 13.08 14.17 2.87
CA LYS A 198 11.99 14.35 1.89
C LYS A 198 12.58 14.19 0.49
N LYS A 199 11.87 13.48 -0.39
CA LYS A 199 12.21 13.39 -1.81
C LYS A 199 11.24 14.23 -2.64
N GLU A 200 11.76 14.74 -3.75
CA GLU A 200 11.00 15.27 -4.88
C GLU A 200 11.02 14.23 -6.01
N ASP A 201 10.05 14.36 -6.90
CA ASP A 201 9.82 13.41 -7.97
C ASP A 201 9.21 14.09 -9.19
N GLU A 202 9.50 13.50 -10.34
CA GLU A 202 8.91 13.86 -11.62
C GLU A 202 7.84 12.81 -11.94
N VAL A 203 6.58 13.26 -11.97
CA VAL A 203 5.42 12.42 -12.30
C VAL A 203 5.28 12.28 -13.80
N VAL A 204 4.92 11.08 -14.24
CA VAL A 204 4.68 10.78 -15.65
C VAL A 204 3.26 10.30 -15.84
N GLY A 205 2.56 10.89 -16.80
CA GLY A 205 1.19 10.54 -17.15
C GLY A 205 0.16 10.95 -16.10
N GLU A 206 -1.06 10.42 -16.28
CA GLU A 206 -2.20 10.66 -15.40
C GLU A 206 -2.12 9.84 -14.11
N ARG A 207 -2.97 10.20 -13.13
CA ARG A 207 -3.11 9.41 -11.89
C ARG A 207 -3.62 7.99 -12.18
N LEU A 208 -3.03 7.01 -11.50
CA LEU A 208 -3.37 5.60 -11.68
C LEU A 208 -4.44 5.12 -10.70
N CYS A 209 -4.47 5.65 -9.48
CA CYS A 209 -5.46 5.32 -8.46
C CYS A 209 -5.74 6.54 -7.59
N TRP A 210 -7.01 6.78 -7.26
CA TRP A 210 -7.41 7.87 -6.37
C TRP A 210 -8.73 7.50 -5.71
N GLY A 211 -9.10 8.21 -4.63
CA GLY A 211 -10.39 7.99 -4.00
C GLY A 211 -11.15 9.28 -3.77
N VAL A 212 -12.46 9.13 -3.60
CA VAL A 212 -13.40 10.21 -3.30
C VAL A 212 -14.17 9.85 -2.04
N ASN A 213 -14.24 10.81 -1.13
CA ASN A 213 -15.03 10.70 0.09
C ASN A 213 -16.44 11.25 -0.16
N HIS A 214 -17.46 10.44 0.09
CA HIS A 214 -18.86 10.85 -0.09
C HIS A 214 -19.53 11.39 1.20
N GLY A 215 -18.73 11.71 2.24
CA GLY A 215 -19.17 12.43 3.46
C GLY A 215 -19.71 11.54 4.58
N GLY A 216 -19.16 11.70 5.80
CA GLY A 216 -19.47 10.87 6.99
C GLY A 216 -18.36 9.86 7.33
N THR A 217 -18.31 9.37 8.58
CA THR A 217 -17.31 8.36 9.03
C THR A 217 -17.65 6.94 8.53
N HIS A 218 -18.90 6.73 8.10
CA HIS A 218 -19.43 5.48 7.52
C HIS A 218 -19.92 5.69 6.08
N ALA A 219 -19.33 6.65 5.36
CA ALA A 219 -19.73 6.99 4.01
C ALA A 219 -19.31 5.90 3.02
N ASN A 220 -20.13 5.66 1.99
CA ASN A 220 -19.74 4.87 0.83
C ASN A 220 -18.60 5.59 0.09
N HIS A 221 -17.34 5.24 0.39
CA HIS A 221 -16.19 5.79 -0.31
C HIS A 221 -16.10 5.19 -1.71
N THR A 222 -15.50 5.90 -2.65
CA THR A 222 -15.25 5.36 -4.00
C THR A 222 -13.76 5.40 -4.28
N ILE A 223 -13.16 4.28 -4.65
CA ILE A 223 -11.80 4.21 -5.19
C ILE A 223 -11.90 4.06 -6.71
N TYR A 224 -11.18 4.88 -7.44
CA TYR A 224 -11.05 4.80 -8.89
C TYR A 224 -9.66 4.27 -9.23
N ILE A 225 -9.58 3.42 -10.25
CA ILE A 225 -8.32 2.98 -10.87
C ILE A 225 -8.40 3.24 -12.37
N ALA A 226 -7.31 3.75 -12.95
CA ALA A 226 -7.21 4.02 -14.38
C ALA A 226 -7.58 2.79 -15.23
N GLY A 227 -8.19 3.03 -16.40
CA GLY A 227 -8.53 1.97 -17.35
C GLY A 227 -7.28 1.27 -17.89
N GLY A 228 -7.39 -0.02 -18.19
CA GLY A 228 -6.28 -0.81 -18.75
C GLY A 228 -5.22 -1.28 -17.76
N VAL A 229 -5.39 -0.98 -16.45
CA VAL A 229 -4.51 -1.53 -15.41
C VAL A 229 -4.79 -3.01 -15.21
N ASP A 230 -3.74 -3.83 -15.19
CA ASP A 230 -3.86 -5.27 -15.00
C ASP A 230 -4.46 -5.61 -13.62
N GLN A 231 -4.98 -6.83 -13.49
CA GLN A 231 -5.67 -7.25 -12.27
C GLN A 231 -4.77 -7.25 -11.03
N HIS A 232 -3.52 -7.67 -11.14
CA HIS A 232 -2.65 -7.80 -9.97
C HIS A 232 -2.15 -6.46 -9.47
N PHE A 233 -1.90 -5.52 -10.38
CA PHE A 233 -1.57 -4.17 -9.97
C PHE A 233 -2.78 -3.44 -9.37
N ARG A 234 -4.00 -3.69 -9.89
CA ARG A 234 -5.25 -3.23 -9.24
C ARG A 234 -5.38 -3.75 -7.81
N GLU A 235 -5.13 -5.03 -7.60
CA GLU A 235 -5.17 -5.66 -6.27
C GLU A 235 -4.14 -5.05 -5.32
N HIS A 236 -2.93 -4.76 -5.81
CA HIS A 236 -1.90 -4.07 -5.03
C HIS A 236 -2.35 -2.65 -4.62
N MET A 237 -2.90 -1.87 -5.54
CA MET A 237 -3.41 -0.52 -5.27
C MET A 237 -4.54 -0.52 -4.24
N LEU A 238 -5.51 -1.43 -4.39
CA LEU A 238 -6.61 -1.60 -3.45
C LEU A 238 -6.11 -2.02 -2.06
N ALA A 239 -5.23 -3.03 -2.01
CA ALA A 239 -4.67 -3.52 -0.75
C ALA A 239 -3.90 -2.42 -0.02
N SER A 240 -3.09 -1.65 -0.74
CA SER A 240 -2.39 -0.50 -0.18
C SER A 240 -3.39 0.51 0.41
N GLN A 241 -4.28 1.08 -0.42
CA GLN A 241 -5.21 2.13 0.00
C GLN A 241 -6.10 1.73 1.18
N LEU A 242 -6.67 0.52 1.15
CA LEU A 242 -7.55 0.04 2.21
C LEU A 242 -6.81 -0.20 3.52
N ALA A 243 -5.55 -0.66 3.48
CA ALA A 243 -4.72 -0.77 4.69
C ALA A 243 -4.46 0.61 5.31
N ARG A 244 -4.19 1.64 4.49
CA ARG A 244 -4.04 3.03 4.98
C ARG A 244 -5.31 3.52 5.64
N TYR A 245 -6.45 3.24 5.02
CA TYR A 245 -7.76 3.62 5.54
C TYR A 245 -8.03 2.94 6.89
N LEU A 246 -7.87 1.62 6.97
CA LEU A 246 -8.06 0.85 8.20
C LEU A 246 -7.20 1.40 9.35
N CYS A 247 -5.90 1.60 9.13
CA CYS A 247 -5.01 2.07 10.19
C CYS A 247 -5.25 3.52 10.61
N LYS A 248 -5.72 4.39 9.70
CA LYS A 248 -6.08 5.77 10.04
C LYS A 248 -7.45 5.86 10.74
N THR A 249 -8.40 5.01 10.37
CA THR A 249 -9.78 5.02 10.90
C THR A 249 -9.86 4.30 12.25
N TYR A 250 -9.08 3.24 12.44
CA TYR A 250 -9.04 2.44 13.67
C TYR A 250 -7.63 2.44 14.28
N PRO A 251 -7.16 3.60 14.78
CA PRO A 251 -5.89 3.64 15.49
C PRO A 251 -5.98 2.84 16.80
N SER A 252 -4.85 2.29 17.26
CA SER A 252 -4.77 1.76 18.63
C SER A 252 -4.61 2.91 19.62
N ALA A 253 -5.20 2.77 20.81
CA ALA A 253 -5.07 3.74 21.89
C ALA A 253 -3.69 3.71 22.55
N LYS A 254 -2.91 2.64 22.36
CA LYS A 254 -1.59 2.45 22.99
C LYS A 254 -0.49 2.28 21.94
N GLU A 255 0.68 2.82 22.25
CA GLU A 255 1.91 2.59 21.47
C GLU A 255 2.28 1.09 21.54
N PRO A 256 2.68 0.46 20.40
CA PRO A 256 3.04 -0.95 20.41
C PRO A 256 4.20 -1.19 21.39
N SER A 257 3.97 -2.09 22.37
CA SER A 257 5.07 -2.61 23.18
C SER A 257 6.02 -3.40 22.27
N LYS A 258 7.31 -3.43 22.61
CA LYS A 258 8.38 -4.05 21.78
C LYS A 258 8.21 -5.55 21.56
N THR A 259 7.19 -6.17 22.14
CA THR A 259 7.01 -7.62 22.26
C THR A 259 5.95 -8.21 21.33
N THR A 260 5.14 -7.40 20.63
CA THR A 260 4.08 -7.94 19.74
C THR A 260 4.62 -8.28 18.34
N ALA A 261 5.68 -9.08 18.29
CA ALA A 261 6.24 -9.59 17.05
C ALA A 261 5.37 -10.72 16.49
N ALA A 262 4.52 -10.39 15.52
CA ALA A 262 4.18 -11.09 14.27
C ALA A 262 3.92 -12.62 14.21
N ALA A 263 4.07 -13.41 15.28
CA ALA A 263 4.02 -14.88 15.20
C ALA A 263 2.60 -15.48 15.35
N GLY A 264 1.61 -14.72 15.83
CA GLY A 264 0.26 -15.23 16.10
C GLY A 264 -0.85 -14.85 15.12
N VAL A 265 -0.65 -13.82 14.28
CA VAL A 265 -1.76 -13.19 13.52
C VAL A 265 -2.06 -13.89 12.19
N VAL A 266 -1.04 -14.44 11.52
CA VAL A 266 -1.21 -15.22 10.28
C VAL A 266 -2.12 -16.44 10.52
N GLY A 267 -2.07 -17.02 11.73
CA GLY A 267 -2.96 -18.09 12.17
C GLY A 267 -4.41 -17.62 12.39
N MET A 268 -4.64 -16.43 12.98
CA MET A 268 -6.01 -15.95 13.22
C MET A 268 -6.73 -15.48 11.95
N LEU A 269 -6.04 -14.87 10.98
CA LEU A 269 -6.67 -14.45 9.72
C LEU A 269 -6.95 -15.64 8.76
N SER A 270 -6.26 -16.77 8.95
CA SER A 270 -6.56 -18.03 8.24
C SER A 270 -7.65 -18.85 8.96
N VAL A 271 -7.62 -18.90 10.30
CA VAL A 271 -8.63 -19.61 11.11
C VAL A 271 -9.96 -18.85 11.17
N GLY A 272 -9.95 -17.52 11.22
CA GLY A 272 -11.16 -16.69 11.19
C GLY A 272 -11.94 -16.80 9.88
N ALA A 273 -11.30 -17.17 8.76
CA ALA A 273 -12.02 -17.49 7.52
C ALA A 273 -12.61 -18.91 7.53
N SER A 274 -12.11 -19.79 8.40
CA SER A 274 -12.54 -21.20 8.52
C SER A 274 -13.67 -21.41 9.54
N LEU A 275 -13.90 -20.44 10.43
CA LEU A 275 -14.97 -20.48 11.44
C LEU A 275 -16.34 -20.01 10.93
N PHE A 276 -16.45 -19.63 9.65
CA PHE A 276 -17.69 -19.16 9.03
C PHE A 276 -18.17 -20.06 7.88
N LEU A 277 -17.93 -21.36 8.00
CA LEU A 277 -18.67 -22.42 7.30
C LEU A 277 -19.30 -23.36 8.32
#